data_AF-A0A843LM29-F1
#
_entry.id   AF-A0A843LM29-F1
#
_cell.length_a   1.000
_cell.length_b   1.000
_cell.length_c   1.000
_cell.angle_alpha   90.00
_cell.angle_beta   90.00
_cell.angle_gamma   90.00
#
_symmetry.space_group_name_H-M   'P 1'
#
loop_
_entity.id
_entity.type
_entity.pdbx_description
1 polymer ?
#
loop_
_entity_poly.entity_id
_entity_poly.type
_entity_poly.pdbx_seq_one_letter_code
_entity_poly.pdbx_strand_id
1 'polypeptide(L)'
;MAFYTLGLTFNLVILLTVIVLVVWIYGIYFNFKKWGLGSTGYRDELRDSFWLFLATWIHEAFKDGIWVFLRTLILDVLLLRRTLARSPVRWVMHLSMFYGFLTLAALSGLGLMIDIVEHFNLLGLAQQAEVAKEIMALPFDIFGYLLLIGSTIAVFRRIFLKSVRDNTSAYDAFLIGAVFLITITGFYAEWMRGNAFLVGNLFENPIYAPHFALIHTILALGLFALVLPWSKYIHVIATPLTLLANRGGE
;
A
#
# COMPACT_ATOMS: atom_id res chain seq x y z
N MET A 1 14.89 8.29 19.28
CA MET A 1 15.81 9.45 19.21
C MET A 1 15.47 10.46 18.09
N ALA A 2 15.01 10.01 16.90
CA ALA A 2 14.65 10.89 15.77
C ALA A 2 13.51 11.90 16.01
N PHE A 3 12.51 11.57 16.83
CA PHE A 3 11.38 12.48 17.06
C PHE A 3 11.74 13.69 17.96
N TYR A 4 12.64 13.49 18.92
CA TYR A 4 13.06 14.53 19.86
C TYR A 4 13.84 15.67 19.19
N THR A 5 14.62 15.37 18.15
CA THR A 5 15.34 16.38 17.37
C THR A 5 14.40 17.30 16.56
N LEU A 6 13.15 16.87 16.36
CA LEU A 6 12.12 17.59 15.61
C LEU A 6 11.04 18.21 16.52
N GLY A 7 11.21 18.13 17.85
CA GLY A 7 10.22 18.57 18.82
C GLY A 7 8.94 17.71 18.87
N LEU A 8 8.91 16.57 18.18
CA LEU A 8 7.80 15.63 18.20
C LEU A 8 8.01 14.61 19.32
N THR A 9 6.98 14.41 20.14
CA THR A 9 6.99 13.30 21.10
C THR A 9 6.49 12.03 20.44
N PHE A 10 6.96 10.86 20.88
CA PHE A 10 6.47 9.57 20.40
C PHE A 10 4.94 9.48 20.51
N ASN A 11 4.38 9.93 21.63
CA ASN A 11 2.94 9.97 21.88
C ASN A 11 2.16 10.78 20.85
N LEU A 12 2.70 11.93 20.43
CA LEU A 12 2.07 12.76 19.39
C LEU A 12 2.06 12.04 18.04
N VAL A 13 3.16 11.39 17.67
CA VAL A 13 3.28 10.65 16.40
C VAL A 13 2.33 9.45 16.37
N ILE A 14 2.23 8.70 17.46
CA ILE A 14 1.27 7.61 17.59
C ILE A 14 -0.16 8.13 17.49
N LEU A 15 -0.50 9.21 18.19
CA LEU A 15 -1.84 9.83 18.13
C LEU A 15 -2.21 10.23 16.70
N LEU A 16 -1.32 10.93 15.99
CA LEU A 16 -1.54 11.33 14.59
C LEU A 16 -1.69 10.10 13.68
N THR A 17 -0.88 9.07 13.89
CA THR A 17 -0.96 7.81 13.12
C THR A 17 -2.30 7.12 13.35
N VAL A 18 -2.79 7.07 14.59
CA VAL A 18 -4.12 6.50 14.90
C VAL A 18 -5.23 7.29 14.20
N ILE A 19 -5.17 8.62 14.20
CA ILE A 19 -6.16 9.46 13.49
C ILE A 19 -6.14 9.15 11.99
N VAL A 20 -4.97 9.05 11.38
CA VAL A 20 -4.79 8.68 9.97
C VAL A 20 -5.41 7.31 9.69
N LEU A 21 -5.16 6.31 10.54
CA LEU A 21 -5.74 4.97 10.38
C LEU A 21 -7.27 4.99 10.50
N VAL A 22 -7.84 5.77 11.40
CA VAL A 22 -9.30 5.93 11.54
C VAL A 22 -9.90 6.53 10.26
N VAL A 23 -9.31 7.61 9.72
CA VAL A 23 -9.75 8.23 8.46
C VAL A 23 -9.65 7.24 7.31
N TRP A 24 -8.56 6.48 7.24
CA TRP A 24 -8.35 5.46 6.22
C TRP A 24 -9.40 4.35 6.29
N ILE A 25 -9.61 3.75 7.47
CA ILE A 25 -10.61 2.69 7.71
C ILE A 25 -12.01 3.20 7.37
N TYR A 26 -12.35 4.41 7.80
CA TYR A 26 -13.64 5.03 7.48
C TYR A 26 -13.83 5.19 5.97
N GLY A 27 -12.79 5.62 5.24
CA GLY A 27 -12.84 5.71 3.78
C GLY A 27 -13.05 4.35 3.10
N ILE A 28 -12.42 3.28 3.60
CA ILE A 28 -12.69 1.92 3.11
C ILE A 28 -14.14 1.51 3.40
N TYR A 29 -14.60 1.68 4.63
CA TYR A 29 -16.00 1.39 5.02
C TYR A 29 -17.01 2.14 4.12
N PHE A 30 -16.77 3.43 3.88
CA PHE A 30 -17.60 4.27 3.01
C PHE A 30 -17.68 3.72 1.58
N ASN A 31 -16.56 3.26 1.00
CA ASN A 31 -16.57 2.65 -0.33
C ASN A 31 -17.38 1.35 -0.37
N PHE A 32 -17.23 0.48 0.61
CA PHE A 32 -18.02 -0.76 0.68
C PHE A 32 -19.51 -0.47 0.82
N LYS A 33 -19.88 0.50 1.66
CA LYS A 33 -21.26 0.98 1.80
C LYS A 33 -21.80 1.51 0.47
N LYS A 34 -21.01 2.35 -0.22
CA LYS A 34 -21.34 2.88 -1.55
C LYS A 34 -21.51 1.79 -2.60
N TRP A 35 -20.65 0.75 -2.60
CA TRP A 35 -20.78 -0.38 -3.53
C TRP A 35 -22.03 -1.23 -3.25
N GLY A 36 -22.48 -1.30 -2.00
CA GLY A 36 -23.71 -1.98 -1.60
C GLY A 36 -25.00 -1.40 -2.21
N LEU A 37 -24.98 -0.13 -2.61
CA LEU A 37 -26.11 0.54 -3.28
C LEU A 37 -26.41 -0.05 -4.67
N GLY A 38 -25.45 -0.73 -5.31
CA GLY A 38 -25.63 -1.30 -6.66
C GLY A 38 -25.85 -0.25 -7.76
N SER A 39 -26.21 -0.71 -8.98
CA SER A 39 -26.49 0.16 -10.15
C SER A 39 -27.94 0.65 -10.21
N THR A 40 -28.84 0.16 -9.35
CA THR A 40 -30.28 0.51 -9.33
C THR A 40 -30.62 1.63 -8.34
N GLY A 41 -29.68 2.55 -8.14
CA GLY A 41 -29.74 3.61 -7.12
C GLY A 41 -30.75 4.73 -7.34
N TYR A 42 -31.98 4.46 -7.79
CA TYR A 42 -33.05 5.48 -7.80
C TYR A 42 -34.48 4.97 -7.57
N ARG A 43 -34.71 3.66 -7.32
CA ARG A 43 -36.09 3.13 -7.25
C ARG A 43 -36.44 2.22 -6.07
N ASP A 44 -35.48 1.59 -5.41
CA ASP A 44 -35.77 0.71 -4.27
C ASP A 44 -35.26 1.31 -2.94
N GLU A 45 -36.13 1.35 -1.94
CA GLU A 45 -35.89 1.95 -0.60
C GLU A 45 -34.92 1.14 0.29
N LEU A 46 -34.48 -0.01 -0.21
CA LEU A 46 -33.60 -0.92 0.53
C LEU A 46 -32.25 -0.97 -0.18
N ARG A 47 -31.20 -1.24 0.60
CA ARG A 47 -29.84 -1.67 0.21
C ARG A 47 -28.70 -0.67 0.48
N ASP A 48 -28.83 0.24 1.43
CA ASP A 48 -27.68 1.00 1.99
C ASP A 48 -26.95 0.22 3.11
N SER A 49 -26.42 -0.97 2.79
CA SER A 49 -25.81 -1.85 3.81
C SER A 49 -24.48 -2.46 3.39
N PHE A 50 -23.45 -2.20 4.20
CA PHE A 50 -22.14 -2.86 4.14
C PHE A 50 -22.27 -4.39 4.17
N TRP A 51 -23.11 -4.91 5.07
CA TRP A 51 -23.29 -6.35 5.26
C TRP A 51 -23.95 -7.01 4.05
N LEU A 52 -24.86 -6.29 3.40
CA LEU A 52 -25.51 -6.78 2.20
C LEU A 52 -24.54 -6.87 1.01
N PHE A 53 -23.66 -5.87 0.85
CA PHE A 53 -22.59 -5.94 -0.15
C PHE A 53 -21.73 -7.18 0.08
N LEU A 54 -21.25 -7.36 1.31
CA LEU A 54 -20.37 -8.48 1.65
C LEU A 54 -21.04 -9.83 1.42
N ALA A 55 -22.29 -9.99 1.85
CA ALA A 55 -23.06 -11.22 1.64
C ALA A 55 -23.25 -11.52 0.14
N THR A 56 -23.60 -10.49 -0.65
CA THR A 56 -23.80 -10.63 -2.10
C THR A 56 -22.48 -10.98 -2.80
N TRP A 57 -21.39 -10.33 -2.41
CA TRP A 57 -20.06 -10.56 -2.97
C TRP A 57 -19.57 -11.99 -2.65
N ILE A 58 -19.70 -12.45 -1.41
CA ILE A 58 -19.32 -13.82 -1.01
C ILE A 58 -20.14 -14.84 -1.82
N HIS A 59 -21.46 -14.63 -1.93
CA HIS A 59 -22.30 -15.53 -2.71
C HIS A 59 -21.84 -15.62 -4.18
N GLU A 60 -21.56 -14.48 -4.82
CA GLU A 60 -21.16 -14.46 -6.23
C GLU A 60 -19.73 -15.02 -6.44
N ALA A 61 -18.79 -14.69 -5.55
CA ALA A 61 -17.40 -15.15 -5.64
C ALA A 61 -17.26 -16.69 -5.52
N PHE A 62 -18.17 -17.34 -4.78
CA PHE A 62 -18.14 -18.80 -4.54
C PHE A 62 -19.18 -19.58 -5.35
N LYS A 63 -19.94 -18.93 -6.25
CA LYS A 63 -21.04 -19.52 -7.01
C LYS A 63 -20.66 -20.78 -7.80
N ASP A 64 -19.45 -20.81 -8.37
CA ASP A 64 -18.94 -21.93 -9.16
C ASP A 64 -18.02 -22.87 -8.33
N GLY A 65 -17.99 -22.69 -7.01
CA GLY A 65 -17.24 -23.51 -6.06
C GLY A 65 -15.85 -22.98 -5.70
N ILE A 66 -15.32 -23.52 -4.59
CA ILE A 66 -14.04 -23.12 -3.99
C ILE A 66 -12.84 -23.25 -4.94
N TRP A 67 -12.84 -24.25 -5.82
CA TRP A 67 -11.72 -24.47 -6.73
C TRP A 67 -11.59 -23.35 -7.78
N VAL A 68 -12.71 -22.89 -8.34
CA VAL A 68 -12.73 -21.77 -9.29
C VAL A 68 -12.31 -20.47 -8.59
N PHE A 69 -12.77 -20.26 -7.36
CA PHE A 69 -12.33 -19.15 -6.52
C PHE A 69 -10.82 -19.15 -6.30
N LEU A 70 -10.25 -20.27 -5.81
CA LEU A 70 -8.81 -20.38 -5.54
C LEU A 70 -7.97 -20.22 -6.81
N ARG A 71 -8.40 -20.81 -7.93
CA ARG A 71 -7.71 -20.65 -9.22
C ARG A 71 -7.70 -19.19 -9.66
N THR A 72 -8.83 -18.49 -9.53
CA THR A 72 -8.94 -17.06 -9.89
C THR A 72 -8.11 -16.19 -8.95
N LEU A 73 -8.17 -16.46 -7.65
CA LEU A 73 -7.37 -15.77 -6.64
C LEU A 73 -5.87 -15.90 -6.94
N ILE A 74 -5.38 -17.11 -7.13
CA ILE A 74 -3.94 -17.33 -7.34
C ILE A 74 -3.52 -16.79 -8.70
N LEU A 75 -4.19 -17.19 -9.79
CA LEU A 75 -3.71 -16.88 -11.13
C LEU A 75 -4.03 -15.45 -11.54
N ASP A 76 -5.25 -14.97 -11.32
CA ASP A 76 -5.68 -13.67 -11.85
C ASP A 76 -5.43 -12.51 -10.87
N VAL A 77 -5.55 -12.74 -9.57
CA VAL A 77 -5.30 -11.71 -8.55
C VAL A 77 -3.82 -11.67 -8.13
N LEU A 78 -3.27 -12.77 -7.60
CA LEU A 78 -1.91 -12.77 -7.02
C LEU A 78 -0.81 -12.81 -8.07
N LEU A 79 -0.99 -13.58 -9.14
CA LEU A 79 -0.02 -13.70 -10.24
C LEU A 79 -0.33 -12.78 -11.42
N LEU A 80 -1.43 -12.02 -11.38
CA LEU A 80 -1.79 -11.05 -12.42
C LEU A 80 -1.76 -11.64 -13.84
N ARG A 81 -2.19 -12.90 -14.02
CA ARG A 81 -2.09 -13.66 -15.28
C ARG A 81 -2.66 -12.91 -16.48
N ARG A 82 -3.74 -12.14 -16.31
CA ARG A 82 -4.31 -11.33 -17.40
C ARG A 82 -3.40 -10.20 -17.84
N THR A 83 -2.73 -9.54 -16.89
CA THR A 83 -1.74 -8.52 -17.18
C THR A 83 -0.57 -9.12 -17.97
N LEU A 84 -0.13 -10.33 -17.59
CA LEU A 84 0.90 -11.09 -18.32
C LEU A 84 0.47 -11.36 -19.76
N ALA A 85 -0.74 -11.88 -19.97
CA ALA A 85 -1.28 -12.17 -21.30
C ALA A 85 -1.36 -10.93 -22.20
N ARG A 86 -1.50 -9.73 -21.62
CA ARG A 86 -1.60 -8.46 -22.38
C ARG A 86 -0.25 -7.80 -22.61
N SER A 87 0.70 -7.88 -21.70
CA SER A 87 2.07 -7.36 -21.87
C SER A 87 2.95 -7.80 -20.70
N PRO A 88 4.05 -8.55 -20.96
CA PRO A 88 5.01 -8.94 -19.92
C PRO A 88 5.62 -7.75 -19.18
N VAL A 89 5.87 -6.63 -19.86
CA VAL A 89 6.41 -5.41 -19.21
C VAL A 89 5.40 -4.80 -18.24
N ARG A 90 4.11 -4.75 -18.61
CA ARG A 90 3.05 -4.31 -17.67
C ARG A 90 2.95 -5.25 -16.47
N TRP A 91 3.17 -6.54 -16.71
CA TRP A 91 3.11 -7.54 -15.66
C TRP A 91 4.24 -7.38 -14.66
N VAL A 92 5.50 -7.31 -15.09
CA VAL A 92 6.63 -7.04 -14.18
C VAL A 92 6.39 -5.76 -13.40
N MET A 93 6.02 -4.67 -14.09
CA MET A 93 5.70 -3.39 -13.45
C MET A 93 4.65 -3.51 -12.35
N HIS A 94 3.49 -4.11 -12.62
CA HIS A 94 2.42 -4.25 -11.63
C HIS A 94 2.74 -5.27 -10.55
N LEU A 95 3.39 -6.39 -10.88
CA LEU A 95 3.76 -7.41 -9.89
C LEU A 95 4.74 -6.82 -8.87
N SER A 96 5.76 -6.09 -9.37
CA SER A 96 6.72 -5.40 -8.54
C SER A 96 6.07 -4.31 -7.67
N MET A 97 5.18 -3.50 -8.25
CA MET A 97 4.45 -2.50 -7.47
C MET A 97 3.47 -3.14 -6.48
N PHE A 98 2.77 -4.22 -6.84
CA PHE A 98 1.78 -4.89 -6.00
C PHE A 98 2.42 -5.47 -4.75
N TYR A 99 3.43 -6.33 -4.90
CA TYR A 99 4.12 -6.93 -3.76
C TYR A 99 4.99 -5.93 -3.02
N GLY A 100 5.66 -5.01 -3.74
CA GLY A 100 6.43 -3.94 -3.11
C GLY A 100 5.55 -3.08 -2.20
N PHE A 101 4.48 -2.52 -2.74
CA PHE A 101 3.58 -1.65 -1.99
C PHE A 101 2.83 -2.38 -0.88
N LEU A 102 2.21 -3.52 -1.17
CA LEU A 102 1.36 -4.23 -0.19
C LEU A 102 2.19 -4.76 0.98
N THR A 103 3.36 -5.35 0.69
CA THR A 103 4.22 -5.88 1.75
C THR A 103 4.84 -4.76 2.58
N LEU A 104 5.31 -3.67 1.95
CA LEU A 104 5.80 -2.51 2.72
C LEU A 104 4.70 -1.91 3.60
N ALA A 105 3.47 -1.79 3.10
CA ALA A 105 2.33 -1.33 3.90
C ALA A 105 2.09 -2.23 5.12
N ALA A 106 2.12 -3.55 4.93
CA ALA A 106 1.95 -4.53 5.99
C ALA A 106 3.11 -4.50 7.01
N LEU A 107 4.35 -4.43 6.52
CA LEU A 107 5.55 -4.31 7.36
C LEU A 107 5.57 -2.99 8.13
N SER A 108 5.13 -1.88 7.55
CA SER A 108 5.01 -0.60 8.26
C SER A 108 3.96 -0.68 9.37
N GLY A 109 2.82 -1.33 9.12
CA GLY A 109 1.82 -1.59 10.16
C GLY A 109 2.35 -2.48 11.28
N LEU A 110 3.09 -3.54 10.94
CA LEU A 110 3.74 -4.41 11.91
C LEU A 110 4.83 -3.68 12.71
N GLY A 111 5.66 -2.88 12.03
CA GLY A 111 6.69 -2.05 12.64
C GLY A 111 6.12 -1.08 13.67
N LEU A 112 5.00 -0.43 13.35
CA LEU A 112 4.26 0.41 14.30
C LEU A 112 3.80 -0.38 15.54
N MET A 113 3.28 -1.60 15.35
CA MET A 113 2.88 -2.45 16.50
C MET A 113 4.07 -2.82 17.36
N ILE A 114 5.22 -3.12 16.74
CA ILE A 114 6.45 -3.46 17.47
C ILE A 114 7.02 -2.24 18.20
N ASP A 115 6.99 -1.05 17.59
CA ASP A 115 7.38 0.21 18.25
C ASP A 115 6.53 0.49 19.50
N ILE A 116 5.23 0.18 19.46
CA ILE A 116 4.34 0.29 20.62
C ILE A 116 4.73 -0.72 21.71
N VAL A 117 5.01 -1.97 21.34
CA VAL A 117 5.46 -3.01 22.29
C VAL A 117 6.77 -2.61 22.96
N GLU A 118 7.74 -2.12 22.18
CA GLU A 118 9.04 -1.63 22.67
C GLU A 118 8.86 -0.45 23.62
N HIS A 119 8.14 0.59 23.19
CA HIS A 119 8.01 1.84 23.94
C HIS A 119 7.29 1.68 25.27
N PHE A 120 6.21 0.89 25.30
CA PHE A 120 5.44 0.66 26.53
C PHE A 120 5.89 -0.59 27.29
N ASN A 121 6.94 -1.27 26.82
CA ASN A 121 7.41 -2.56 27.34
C ASN A 121 6.26 -3.54 27.59
N LEU A 122 5.37 -3.67 26.62
CA LEU A 122 4.17 -4.48 26.75
C LEU A 122 4.59 -5.94 27.01
N LEU A 123 4.04 -6.53 28.08
CA LEU A 123 4.33 -7.90 28.50
C LEU A 123 5.82 -8.19 28.79
N GLY A 124 6.65 -7.15 29.00
CA GLY A 124 8.09 -7.33 29.21
C GLY A 124 8.87 -7.68 27.94
N LEU A 125 8.31 -7.40 26.75
CA LEU A 125 8.84 -7.84 25.46
C LEU A 125 9.71 -6.80 24.73
N ALA A 126 10.21 -5.76 25.40
CA ALA A 126 10.95 -4.69 24.74
C ALA A 126 12.21 -5.18 23.99
N GLN A 127 12.97 -6.11 24.57
CA GLN A 127 14.18 -6.64 23.93
C GLN A 127 13.85 -7.47 22.68
N GLN A 128 12.78 -8.24 22.73
CA GLN A 128 12.30 -9.06 21.63
C GLN A 128 11.76 -8.17 20.50
N ALA A 129 11.16 -7.04 20.84
CA ALA A 129 10.71 -6.03 19.89
C ALA A 129 11.89 -5.39 19.12
N GLU A 130 12.99 -5.06 19.82
CA GLU A 130 14.21 -4.54 19.19
C GLU A 130 14.79 -5.54 18.18
N VAL A 131 14.95 -6.82 18.59
CA VAL A 131 15.44 -7.89 17.69
C VAL A 131 14.52 -8.08 16.49
N ALA A 132 13.19 -8.02 16.68
CA ALA A 132 12.24 -8.14 15.59
C ALA A 132 12.39 -7.00 14.56
N LYS A 133 12.70 -5.78 15.00
CA LYS A 133 12.95 -4.64 14.11
C LYS A 133 14.20 -4.82 13.26
N GLU A 134 15.26 -5.37 13.82
CA GLU A 134 16.47 -5.67 13.06
C GLU A 134 16.21 -6.71 11.96
N ILE A 135 15.47 -7.77 12.28
CA ILE A 135 15.10 -8.83 11.32
C ILE A 135 14.25 -8.27 10.18
N MET A 136 13.37 -7.31 10.47
CA MET A 136 12.49 -6.69 9.46
C MET A 136 13.24 -5.79 8.47
N ALA A 137 14.46 -5.33 8.77
CA ALA A 137 15.21 -4.44 7.88
C ALA A 137 15.39 -5.05 6.47
N LEU A 138 15.79 -6.32 6.39
CA LEU A 138 16.00 -6.98 5.10
C LEU A 138 14.70 -7.09 4.25
N PRO A 139 13.55 -7.52 4.79
CA PRO A 139 12.27 -7.41 4.09
C PRO A 139 11.95 -5.99 3.61
N PHE A 140 12.17 -4.95 4.42
CA PHE A 140 11.96 -3.56 4.00
C PHE A 140 12.81 -3.22 2.76
N ASP A 141 14.09 -3.61 2.76
CA ASP A 141 14.99 -3.32 1.64
C ASP A 141 14.56 -4.05 0.37
N ILE A 142 14.28 -5.37 0.45
CA ILE A 142 13.88 -6.19 -0.70
C ILE A 142 12.61 -5.65 -1.35
N PHE A 143 11.55 -5.41 -0.55
CA PHE A 143 10.28 -4.92 -1.08
C PHE A 143 10.36 -3.43 -1.46
N GLY A 144 11.23 -2.66 -0.80
CA GLY A 144 11.61 -1.30 -1.21
C GLY A 144 12.16 -1.26 -2.62
N TYR A 145 13.15 -2.11 -2.92
CA TYR A 145 13.75 -2.17 -4.25
C TYR A 145 12.75 -2.69 -5.29
N LEU A 146 11.90 -3.64 -4.91
CA LEU A 146 10.85 -4.12 -5.78
C LEU A 146 9.86 -3.00 -6.14
N LEU A 147 9.41 -2.21 -5.16
CA LEU A 147 8.55 -1.05 -5.40
C LEU A 147 9.25 0.00 -6.26
N LEU A 148 10.54 0.26 -6.02
CA LEU A 148 11.34 1.20 -6.80
C LEU A 148 11.45 0.77 -8.26
N ILE A 149 11.74 -0.50 -8.52
CA ILE A 149 11.81 -1.04 -9.90
C ILE A 149 10.45 -0.87 -10.60
N GLY A 150 9.36 -1.32 -9.95
CA GLY A 150 8.02 -1.24 -10.53
C GLY A 150 7.57 0.19 -10.82
N SER A 151 7.76 1.10 -9.85
CA SER A 151 7.40 2.52 -9.99
C SER A 151 8.30 3.25 -11.00
N THR A 152 9.59 2.92 -11.07
CA THR A 152 10.51 3.46 -12.10
C THR A 152 10.06 3.05 -13.49
N ILE A 153 9.74 1.78 -13.72
CA ILE A 153 9.20 1.31 -15.01
C ILE A 153 7.90 2.06 -15.35
N ALA A 154 7.03 2.29 -14.36
CA ALA A 154 5.77 3.01 -14.56
C ALA A 154 5.97 4.47 -14.96
N VAL A 155 6.85 5.19 -14.28
CA VAL A 155 7.22 6.58 -14.60
C VAL A 155 7.88 6.67 -15.96
N PHE A 156 8.90 5.83 -16.21
CA PHE A 156 9.63 5.80 -17.47
C PHE A 156 8.70 5.57 -18.66
N ARG A 157 7.80 4.58 -18.58
CA ARG A 157 6.85 4.30 -19.66
C ARG A 157 5.90 5.47 -19.93
N ARG A 158 5.51 6.24 -18.91
CA ARG A 158 4.62 7.42 -19.08
C ARG A 158 5.32 8.64 -19.65
N ILE A 159 6.62 8.79 -19.41
CA ILE A 159 7.41 9.90 -19.97
C ILE A 159 7.75 9.61 -21.44
N PHE A 160 8.24 8.41 -21.73
CA PHE A 160 8.87 8.09 -23.01
C PHE A 160 7.95 7.40 -24.03
N LEU A 161 6.95 6.61 -23.62
CA LEU A 161 6.07 5.93 -24.57
C LEU A 161 4.85 6.79 -24.87
N LYS A 162 4.79 7.35 -26.08
CA LYS A 162 3.67 8.19 -26.55
C LYS A 162 2.31 7.52 -26.33
N SER A 163 2.17 6.24 -26.67
CA SER A 163 0.91 5.49 -26.49
C SER A 163 0.46 5.36 -25.04
N VAL A 164 1.37 5.39 -24.07
CA VAL A 164 1.03 5.38 -22.64
C VAL A 164 0.74 6.79 -22.16
N ARG A 165 1.54 7.76 -22.59
CA ARG A 165 1.41 9.18 -22.21
C ARG A 165 0.07 9.75 -22.66
N ASP A 166 -0.31 9.52 -23.91
CA ASP A 166 -1.56 10.03 -24.51
C ASP A 166 -2.81 9.44 -23.83
N ASN A 167 -2.67 8.28 -23.17
CA ASN A 167 -3.74 7.62 -22.40
C ASN A 167 -3.61 7.83 -20.87
N THR A 168 -2.68 8.67 -20.40
CA THR A 168 -2.48 8.91 -18.97
C THR A 168 -3.33 10.09 -18.52
N SER A 169 -4.25 9.86 -17.58
CA SER A 169 -5.01 10.96 -16.95
C SER A 169 -4.18 11.66 -15.86
N ALA A 170 -4.55 12.90 -15.51
CA ALA A 170 -3.89 13.64 -14.43
C ALA A 170 -3.91 12.87 -13.10
N TYR A 171 -4.99 12.13 -12.82
CA TYR A 171 -5.06 11.24 -11.68
C TYR A 171 -3.98 10.16 -11.75
N ASP A 172 -3.83 9.47 -12.88
CA ASP A 172 -2.84 8.39 -13.01
C ASP A 172 -1.40 8.91 -12.86
N ALA A 173 -1.14 10.11 -13.38
CA ALA A 173 0.16 10.78 -13.22
C ALA A 173 0.43 11.15 -11.76
N PHE A 174 -0.54 11.75 -11.07
CA PHE A 174 -0.41 12.09 -9.65
C PHE A 174 -0.19 10.85 -8.79
N LEU A 175 -0.99 9.80 -8.98
CA LEU A 175 -0.91 8.56 -8.20
C LEU A 175 0.47 7.91 -8.33
N ILE A 176 0.98 7.76 -9.55
CA ILE A 176 2.27 7.12 -9.79
C ILE A 176 3.42 8.02 -9.37
N GLY A 177 3.31 9.33 -9.57
CA GLY A 177 4.28 10.29 -9.05
C GLY A 177 4.38 10.24 -7.52
N ALA A 178 3.24 10.15 -6.82
CA ALA A 178 3.19 10.05 -5.37
C ALA A 178 3.85 8.76 -4.85
N VAL A 179 3.51 7.59 -5.42
CA VAL A 179 4.15 6.33 -5.01
C VAL A 179 5.65 6.34 -5.32
N PHE A 180 6.07 6.86 -6.47
CA PHE A 180 7.48 6.97 -6.81
C PHE A 180 8.22 7.89 -5.82
N LEU A 181 7.67 9.07 -5.54
CA LEU A 181 8.25 10.04 -4.59
C LEU A 181 8.37 9.47 -3.17
N ILE A 182 7.33 8.79 -2.69
CA ILE A 182 7.36 8.13 -1.37
C ILE A 182 8.44 7.04 -1.32
N THR A 183 8.58 6.28 -2.40
CA THR A 183 9.61 5.24 -2.50
C THR A 183 11.01 5.83 -2.46
N ILE A 184 11.26 6.88 -3.25
CA ILE A 184 12.56 7.58 -3.26
C ILE A 184 12.87 8.18 -1.88
N THR A 185 11.93 8.89 -1.26
CA THR A 185 12.14 9.47 0.07
C THR A 185 12.38 8.41 1.15
N GLY A 186 11.81 7.21 1.02
CA GLY A 186 12.09 6.07 1.90
C GLY A 186 13.53 5.60 1.81
N PHE A 187 14.06 5.45 0.58
CA PHE A 187 15.47 5.13 0.36
C PHE A 187 16.41 6.21 0.88
N TYR A 188 16.09 7.49 0.66
CA TYR A 188 16.89 8.57 1.24
C TYR A 188 16.91 8.51 2.78
N ALA A 189 15.79 8.20 3.42
CA ALA A 189 15.74 8.03 4.87
C ALA A 189 16.62 6.85 5.34
N GLU A 190 16.58 5.72 4.64
CA GLU A 190 17.42 4.55 4.91
C GLU A 190 18.91 4.87 4.71
N TRP A 191 19.29 5.44 3.58
CA TRP A 191 20.69 5.74 3.24
C TRP A 191 21.32 6.72 4.23
N MET A 192 20.58 7.75 4.65
CA MET A 192 21.04 8.71 5.65
C MET A 192 21.18 8.09 7.04
N ARG A 193 20.39 7.06 7.37
CA ARG A 193 20.51 6.31 8.62
C ARG A 193 21.76 5.41 8.65
N GLY A 194 22.27 5.02 7.47
CA GLY A 194 23.38 4.08 7.34
C GLY A 194 22.92 2.62 7.42
N ASN A 195 23.89 1.72 7.20
CA ASN A 195 23.70 0.27 7.07
C ASN A 195 22.69 -0.12 5.97
N ALA A 196 22.66 0.65 4.88
CA ALA A 196 21.76 0.38 3.76
C ALA A 196 22.20 -0.85 2.97
N PHE A 197 21.24 -1.65 2.49
CA PHE A 197 21.53 -2.98 1.91
C PHE A 197 22.52 -2.94 0.72
N LEU A 198 22.34 -2.01 -0.23
CA LEU A 198 23.21 -1.93 -1.42
C LEU A 198 24.34 -0.90 -1.30
N VAL A 199 24.13 0.19 -0.55
CA VAL A 199 25.06 1.34 -0.53
C VAL A 199 25.83 1.47 0.79
N GLY A 200 25.58 0.60 1.77
CA GLY A 200 26.23 0.62 3.07
C GLY A 200 26.09 1.97 3.76
N ASN A 201 27.22 2.56 4.15
CA ASN A 201 27.29 3.85 4.85
C ASN A 201 27.69 5.02 3.94
N LEU A 202 27.63 4.85 2.61
CA LEU A 202 28.15 5.84 1.66
C LEU A 202 27.49 7.23 1.80
N PHE A 203 26.20 7.26 2.16
CA PHE A 203 25.42 8.48 2.31
C PHE A 203 24.97 8.73 3.76
N GLU A 204 25.61 8.08 4.73
CA GLU A 204 25.23 8.19 6.14
C GLU A 204 25.33 9.64 6.61
N ASN A 205 24.22 10.15 7.14
CA ASN A 205 24.15 11.47 7.75
C ASN A 205 23.14 11.44 8.91
N PRO A 206 23.59 11.13 10.13
CA PRO A 206 22.72 10.96 11.28
C PRO A 206 21.95 12.24 11.67
N ILE A 207 22.44 13.42 11.27
CA ILE A 207 21.79 14.71 11.53
C ILE A 207 20.51 14.83 10.69
N TYR A 208 20.57 14.47 9.41
CA TYR A 208 19.44 14.60 8.49
C TYR A 208 18.56 13.34 8.39
N ALA A 209 19.03 12.18 8.85
CA ALA A 209 18.25 10.93 8.81
C ALA A 209 16.85 11.07 9.44
N PRO A 210 16.68 11.68 10.64
CA PRO A 210 15.35 11.92 11.22
C PRO A 210 14.43 12.78 10.34
N HIS A 211 15.00 13.77 9.64
CA HIS A 211 14.25 14.72 8.82
C HIS A 211 13.69 14.03 7.57
N PHE A 212 14.51 13.24 6.88
CA PHE A 212 14.07 12.45 5.73
C PHE A 212 13.08 11.35 6.12
N ALA A 213 13.29 10.71 7.27
CA ALA A 213 12.32 9.76 7.82
C ALA A 213 10.97 10.44 8.07
N LEU A 214 10.94 11.63 8.68
CA LEU A 214 9.70 12.38 8.88
C LEU A 214 9.03 12.75 7.54
N ILE A 215 9.79 13.24 6.55
CA ILE A 215 9.25 13.56 5.22
C ILE A 215 8.60 12.33 4.60
N HIS A 216 9.31 11.19 4.60
CA HIS A 216 8.78 9.93 4.09
C HIS A 216 7.50 9.53 4.84
N THR A 217 7.49 9.59 6.17
CA THR A 217 6.31 9.28 6.99
C THR A 217 5.13 10.19 6.68
N ILE A 218 5.33 11.51 6.55
CA ILE A 218 4.25 12.45 6.21
C ILE A 218 3.68 12.14 4.83
N LEU A 219 4.53 11.91 3.83
CA LEU A 219 4.10 11.58 2.47
C LEU A 219 3.35 10.24 2.43
N ALA A 220 3.87 9.23 3.13
CA ALA A 220 3.23 7.92 3.23
C ALA A 220 1.86 8.03 3.91
N LEU A 221 1.79 8.64 5.10
CA LEU A 221 0.52 8.84 5.81
C LEU A 221 -0.48 9.66 4.98
N GLY A 222 -0.02 10.68 4.26
CA GLY A 222 -0.85 11.45 3.34
C GLY A 222 -1.43 10.58 2.22
N LEU A 223 -0.62 9.73 1.59
CA LEU A 223 -1.09 8.79 0.57
C LEU A 223 -2.12 7.80 1.16
N PHE A 224 -1.83 7.21 2.31
CA PHE A 224 -2.73 6.27 2.96
C PHE A 224 -4.05 6.94 3.37
N ALA A 225 -4.03 7.99 4.20
CA ALA A 225 -5.25 8.62 4.70
C ALA A 225 -6.06 9.35 3.63
N LEU A 226 -5.40 10.12 2.76
CA LEU A 226 -6.07 11.13 1.94
C LEU A 226 -6.24 10.69 0.48
N VAL A 227 -5.48 9.72 0.01
CA VAL A 227 -5.48 9.35 -1.42
C VAL A 227 -6.05 7.94 -1.64
N LEU A 228 -5.61 6.93 -0.88
CA LEU A 228 -5.98 5.53 -1.15
C LEU A 228 -7.51 5.30 -1.21
N PRO A 229 -8.28 5.59 -0.14
CA PRO A 229 -9.70 5.28 -0.13
C PRO A 229 -10.54 6.29 -0.93
N TRP A 230 -10.00 7.46 -1.24
CA TRP A 230 -10.75 8.57 -1.83
C TRP A 230 -10.49 8.79 -3.33
N SER A 231 -9.63 7.97 -3.94
CA SER A 231 -9.23 8.12 -5.33
C SER A 231 -9.33 6.82 -6.12
N LYS A 232 -8.89 6.85 -7.38
CA LYS A 232 -8.75 5.64 -8.21
C LYS A 232 -7.83 4.58 -7.58
N TYR A 233 -7.03 4.89 -6.56
CA TYR A 233 -6.21 3.89 -5.85
C TYR A 233 -7.02 2.77 -5.20
N ILE A 234 -8.30 2.99 -4.91
CA ILE A 234 -9.18 1.94 -4.37
C ILE A 234 -9.23 0.69 -5.28
N HIS A 235 -8.79 0.80 -6.54
CA HIS A 235 -8.60 -0.34 -7.44
C HIS A 235 -7.70 -1.44 -6.86
N VAL A 236 -6.79 -1.13 -5.94
CA VAL A 236 -5.96 -2.13 -5.26
C VAL A 236 -6.80 -3.13 -4.46
N ILE A 237 -8.00 -2.73 -4.04
CA ILE A 237 -9.00 -3.57 -3.37
C ILE A 237 -10.12 -3.95 -4.34
N ALA A 238 -10.67 -2.98 -5.07
CA ALA A 238 -11.83 -3.19 -5.92
C ALA A 238 -11.57 -4.19 -7.05
N THR A 239 -10.41 -4.13 -7.72
CA THR A 239 -10.09 -5.02 -8.84
C THR A 239 -9.99 -6.49 -8.42
N PRO A 240 -9.27 -6.86 -7.34
CA PRO A 240 -9.34 -8.22 -6.80
C PRO A 240 -10.75 -8.69 -6.51
N LEU A 241 -11.57 -7.85 -5.85
CA LEU A 241 -12.94 -8.22 -5.49
C LEU A 241 -13.81 -8.45 -6.73
N THR A 242 -13.73 -7.61 -7.75
CA THR A 242 -14.51 -7.78 -8.99
C THR A 242 -14.05 -9.00 -9.77
N LEU A 243 -12.74 -9.25 -9.88
CA LEU A 243 -12.21 -10.44 -10.56
C LEU A 243 -12.70 -11.73 -9.91
N LEU A 244 -12.76 -11.78 -8.58
CA LEU A 244 -13.25 -12.93 -7.82
C LEU A 244 -14.75 -13.13 -8.00
N ALA A 245 -15.55 -12.05 -7.88
CA ALA A 245 -17.00 -12.12 -8.10
C ALA A 245 -17.35 -12.54 -9.54
N ASN A 246 -16.66 -11.99 -10.53
CA ASN A 246 -16.88 -12.33 -11.93
C ASN A 246 -16.25 -13.68 -12.31
N ARG A 247 -15.65 -14.43 -11.37
CA ARG A 247 -14.95 -15.72 -11.61
C ARG A 247 -13.94 -15.65 -12.76
N GLY A 248 -13.37 -14.47 -12.86
CA GLY A 248 -12.45 -14.11 -13.91
C GLY A 248 -13.03 -13.65 -15.25
N GLY A 249 -14.31 -13.29 -15.31
CA GLY A 249 -14.90 -12.49 -16.39
C GLY A 249 -14.49 -11.00 -16.30
N GLU A 250 -14.87 -10.23 -17.33
CA GLU A 250 -14.94 -8.76 -17.28
C GLU A 250 -16.27 -8.33 -16.65
#